data_AF-A0A9Q2XH80-F1
#
_entry.id   AF-A0A9Q2XH80-F1
#
_cell.length_a   1.000
_cell.length_b   1.000
_cell.length_c   1.000
_cell.angle_alpha   90.00
_cell.angle_beta   90.00
_cell.angle_gamma   90.00
#
_symmetry.space_group_name_H-M   'P 1'
#
loop_
_entity.id
_entity.type
_entity.pdbx_description
1 polymer ?
#
loop_
_entity_poly.entity_id
_entity_poly.type
_entity_poly.pdbx_seq_one_letter_code
_entity_poly.pdbx_strand_id
1 'polypeptide(L)'
;MLNLRLAQRWERLGDVGADIGGMLLFGLMAGLLVWGAYAMAYPEYGCVRMGKGNSGPLECNPRTLRNNAVGLLLLAGVCVWPIAYILWGWIKNMARPLTLDEE
;
A
#
# COMPACT_ATOMS: atom_id res chain seq x y z
N MET A 1 35.76 14.30 2.18
CA MET A 1 35.10 13.32 1.29
C MET A 1 33.82 12.71 1.86
N LEU A 2 33.77 12.26 3.13
CA LEU A 2 32.56 11.63 3.70
C LEU A 2 31.31 12.54 3.65
N ASN A 3 31.47 13.82 3.96
CA ASN A 3 30.37 14.80 3.98
C ASN A 3 29.80 15.09 2.58
N LEU A 4 30.63 15.11 1.54
CA LEU A 4 30.20 15.31 0.14
C LEU A 4 29.37 14.11 -0.36
N ARG A 5 29.78 12.89 0.00
CA ARG A 5 29.04 11.66 -0.33
C ARG A 5 27.69 11.58 0.38
N LEU A 6 27.59 12.11 1.61
CA LEU A 6 26.34 12.23 2.35
C LEU A 6 25.41 13.29 1.75
N ALA A 7 25.96 14.44 1.34
CA ALA A 7 25.20 15.52 0.69
C ALA A 7 24.57 15.07 -0.64
N GLN A 8 25.34 14.40 -1.52
CA GLN A 8 24.81 13.86 -2.78
C GLN A 8 23.74 12.78 -2.59
N ARG A 9 23.83 11.97 -1.52
CA ARG A 9 22.76 11.02 -1.18
C ARG A 9 21.50 11.72 -0.68
N TRP A 10 21.66 12.82 0.06
CA TRP A 10 20.56 13.67 0.53
C TRP A 10 19.85 14.40 -0.60
N GLU A 11 20.57 14.89 -1.61
CA GLU A 11 19.97 15.49 -2.81
C GLU A 11 19.13 14.49 -3.61
N ARG A 12 19.59 13.23 -3.74
CA ARG A 12 18.79 12.14 -4.35
C ARG A 12 17.54 11.79 -3.55
N LEU A 13 17.50 12.10 -2.26
CA LEU A 13 16.34 11.94 -1.39
C LEU A 13 15.41 13.18 -1.40
N GLY A 14 15.81 14.29 -2.03
CA GLY A 14 15.03 15.53 -2.07
C GLY A 14 13.80 15.47 -2.99
N ASP A 15 13.84 14.64 -4.05
CA ASP A 15 12.80 14.55 -5.08
C ASP A 15 11.66 13.58 -4.73
N VAL A 16 11.54 13.27 -3.44
CA VAL A 16 10.80 12.13 -2.88
C VAL A 16 9.36 12.50 -2.44
N GLY A 17 9.03 13.80 -2.41
CA GLY A 17 7.75 14.27 -1.85
C GLY A 17 6.51 13.70 -2.56
N ALA A 18 6.52 13.62 -3.89
CA ALA A 18 5.42 13.07 -4.67
C ALA A 18 5.29 11.54 -4.49
N ASP A 19 6.43 10.85 -4.41
CA ASP A 19 6.50 9.40 -4.19
C ASP A 19 5.96 9.01 -2.79
N ILE A 20 6.28 9.79 -1.75
CA ILE A 20 5.73 9.59 -0.39
C ILE A 20 4.22 9.75 -0.41
N GLY A 21 3.71 10.80 -1.05
CA GLY A 21 2.27 11.03 -1.18
C GLY A 21 1.55 9.85 -1.85
N GLY A 22 2.13 9.33 -2.94
CA GLY A 22 1.64 8.13 -3.62
C GLY A 22 1.63 6.91 -2.71
N MET A 23 2.75 6.61 -2.04
CA MET A 23 2.84 5.47 -1.11
C MET A 23 1.81 5.55 0.01
N LEU A 24 1.59 6.73 0.58
CA LEU A 24 0.62 6.97 1.65
C LEU A 24 -0.82 6.69 1.18
N LEU A 25 -1.16 7.12 -0.03
CA LEU A 25 -2.48 6.94 -0.62
C LEU A 25 -2.76 5.46 -0.93
N PHE A 26 -1.78 4.76 -1.52
CA PHE A 26 -1.86 3.32 -1.76
C PHE A 26 -1.88 2.51 -0.45
N GLY A 27 -1.12 2.94 0.57
CA GLY A 27 -1.09 2.32 1.89
C GLY A 27 -2.44 2.48 2.62
N LEU A 28 -3.03 3.66 2.57
CA LEU A 28 -4.38 3.92 3.09
C LEU A 28 -5.43 3.06 2.39
N MET A 29 -5.40 2.99 1.05
CA MET A 29 -6.31 2.12 0.29
C MET A 29 -6.14 0.64 0.69
N ALA A 30 -4.91 0.14 0.77
CA ALA A 30 -4.64 -1.23 1.20
C ALA A 30 -5.17 -1.49 2.62
N GLY A 31 -4.94 -0.55 3.55
CA GLY A 31 -5.44 -0.63 4.92
C GLY A 31 -6.96 -0.69 5.00
N LEU A 32 -7.66 0.15 4.23
CA LEU A 32 -9.13 0.13 4.16
C LEU A 32 -9.68 -1.19 3.60
N LEU A 33 -9.00 -1.76 2.60
CA LEU A 33 -9.40 -3.04 2.01
C LEU A 33 -9.18 -4.22 2.98
N VAL A 34 -8.04 -4.24 3.69
CA VAL A 34 -7.76 -5.24 4.73
C VAL A 34 -8.76 -5.12 5.88
N TRP A 35 -9.07 -3.89 6.32
CA TRP A 35 -10.08 -3.64 7.33
C TRP A 35 -11.46 -4.12 6.88
N GLY A 36 -11.86 -3.82 5.65
CA GLY A 36 -13.11 -4.29 5.06
C GLY A 36 -13.18 -5.82 5.00
N ALA A 37 -12.08 -6.49 4.65
CA ALA A 37 -12.00 -7.95 4.64
C ALA A 37 -12.15 -8.52 6.06
N TYR A 38 -11.50 -7.91 7.06
CA TYR A 38 -11.60 -8.31 8.45
C TYR A 38 -13.03 -8.18 8.99
N ALA A 39 -13.68 -7.03 8.74
CA ALA A 39 -15.06 -6.79 9.15
C ALA A 39 -16.07 -7.77 8.50
N MET A 40 -15.81 -8.22 7.26
CA MET A 40 -16.62 -9.25 6.62
C MET A 40 -16.36 -10.66 7.16
N ALA A 41 -15.11 -10.97 7.54
CA ALA A 41 -14.73 -12.27 8.07
C ALA A 41 -15.21 -12.49 9.52
N TYR A 42 -15.31 -11.41 10.30
CA TYR A 42 -15.73 -11.42 11.71
C TYR A 42 -16.89 -10.47 11.96
N PRO A 43 -18.11 -10.79 11.49
CA PRO A 43 -19.26 -9.95 11.72
C PRO A 43 -19.74 -10.04 13.17
N GLU A 44 -19.93 -8.89 13.84
CA GLU A 44 -20.46 -8.83 15.21
C GLU A 44 -21.89 -9.38 15.33
N TYR A 45 -22.67 -9.23 14.27
CA TYR A 45 -24.01 -9.79 14.09
C TYR A 45 -23.93 -10.69 12.86
N GLY A 46 -24.21 -11.99 12.98
CA GLY A 46 -23.88 -13.05 12.00
C GLY A 46 -24.29 -12.88 10.52
N CYS A 47 -24.85 -11.75 10.11
CA CYS A 47 -25.10 -11.36 8.72
C CYS A 47 -24.48 -9.99 8.42
N VAL A 48 -23.81 -9.86 7.27
CA VAL A 48 -23.24 -8.58 6.81
C VAL A 48 -24.09 -8.01 5.69
N ARG A 49 -24.32 -6.70 5.72
CA ARG A 49 -24.95 -5.99 4.62
C ARG A 49 -23.97 -5.79 3.47
N MET A 50 -24.23 -6.41 2.33
CA MET A 50 -23.44 -6.28 1.11
C MET A 50 -23.97 -5.09 0.29
N GLY A 51 -23.26 -3.96 0.24
CA GLY A 51 -23.63 -2.83 -0.62
C GLY A 51 -23.35 -1.46 -0.03
N LYS A 52 -23.76 -0.41 -0.74
CA LYS A 52 -23.52 0.98 -0.33
C LYS A 52 -24.57 1.42 0.71
N GLY A 53 -24.11 1.63 1.95
CA GLY A 53 -24.96 2.09 3.06
C GLY A 53 -26.01 1.05 3.50
N ASN A 54 -27.20 1.53 3.89
CA ASN A 54 -28.27 0.70 4.46
C ASN A 54 -29.18 0.00 3.43
N SER A 55 -28.83 0.03 2.15
CA SER A 55 -29.69 -0.46 1.05
C SER A 55 -29.27 -1.81 0.46
N GLY A 56 -28.17 -2.39 0.94
CA GLY A 56 -27.65 -3.65 0.44
C GLY A 56 -28.40 -4.89 0.94
N PRO A 57 -28.40 -6.01 0.17
CA PRO A 57 -28.84 -7.32 0.66
C PRO A 57 -28.04 -7.76 1.89
N LEU A 58 -28.71 -8.43 2.82
CA LEU A 58 -28.08 -9.10 3.96
C LEU A 58 -27.52 -10.45 3.51
N GLU A 59 -26.21 -10.63 3.62
CA GLU A 59 -25.54 -11.89 3.35
C GLU A 59 -25.19 -12.57 4.67
N CYS A 60 -25.76 -13.74 4.90
CA CYS A 60 -25.50 -14.55 6.10
C CYS A 60 -24.68 -15.81 5.78
N ASN A 61 -24.38 -16.08 4.50
CA ASN A 61 -23.65 -17.28 4.13
C ASN A 61 -22.14 -17.09 4.40
N PRO A 62 -21.54 -17.88 5.30
CA PRO A 62 -20.13 -17.74 5.65
C PRO A 62 -19.19 -18.01 4.47
N ARG A 63 -19.59 -18.85 3.49
CA ARG A 63 -18.79 -19.08 2.28
C ARG A 63 -18.74 -17.84 1.38
N THR A 64 -19.87 -17.20 1.15
CA THR A 64 -19.95 -15.98 0.34
C THR A 64 -19.16 -14.84 0.99
N LEU A 65 -19.34 -14.66 2.30
CA LEU A 65 -18.62 -13.66 3.11
C LEU A 65 -17.10 -13.87 3.03
N ARG A 66 -16.65 -15.11 3.21
CA ARG A 66 -15.24 -15.46 3.10
C ARG A 66 -14.68 -15.21 1.70
N ASN A 67 -15.41 -15.57 0.64
CA ASN A 67 -14.97 -15.32 -0.74
C ASN A 67 -14.81 -13.82 -1.02
N ASN A 68 -15.74 -13.00 -0.54
CA ASN A 68 -15.68 -11.54 -0.70
C ASN A 68 -14.52 -10.93 0.11
N ALA A 69 -14.31 -11.40 1.34
CA ALA A 69 -13.17 -10.99 2.16
C ALA A 69 -11.83 -11.35 1.50
N VAL A 70 -11.72 -12.54 0.92
CA VAL A 70 -10.53 -12.95 0.14
C VAL A 70 -10.37 -12.06 -1.10
N GLY A 71 -11.45 -11.72 -1.80
CA GLY A 71 -11.41 -10.79 -2.92
C GLY A 71 -10.87 -9.40 -2.52
N LEU A 72 -11.30 -8.88 -1.37
CA LEU A 72 -10.77 -7.62 -0.82
C LEU A 72 -9.29 -7.71 -0.44
N LEU A 73 -8.84 -8.84 0.12
CA LEU A 73 -7.42 -9.07 0.40
C LEU A 73 -6.57 -9.11 -0.86
N LEU A 74 -7.06 -9.73 -1.95
CA LEU A 74 -6.38 -9.72 -3.23
C LEU A 74 -6.25 -8.31 -3.80
N LEU A 75 -7.31 -7.50 -3.72
CA LEU A 75 -7.28 -6.09 -4.12
C LEU A 75 -6.30 -5.28 -3.26
N ALA A 76 -6.25 -5.53 -1.95
CA ALA A 76 -5.27 -4.90 -1.07
C ALA A 76 -3.83 -5.24 -1.51
N GLY A 77 -3.57 -6.50 -1.89
CA GLY A 77 -2.28 -6.92 -2.45
C GLY A 77 -1.89 -6.14 -3.71
N VAL A 78 -2.85 -5.88 -4.61
CA VAL A 78 -2.63 -5.05 -5.81
C VAL A 78 -2.28 -3.61 -5.43
N CYS A 79 -2.90 -3.04 -4.40
CA CYS A 79 -2.58 -1.70 -3.91
C CYS A 79 -1.18 -1.60 -3.28
N VAL A 80 -0.62 -2.69 -2.75
CA VAL A 80 0.73 -2.71 -2.18
C VAL A 80 1.82 -2.78 -3.26
N TRP A 81 1.49 -3.30 -4.44
CA TRP A 81 2.47 -3.47 -5.53
C TRP A 81 3.16 -2.16 -5.97
N PRO A 82 2.43 -1.05 -6.21
CA PRO A 82 3.05 0.25 -6.48
C PRO A 82 4.00 0.72 -5.38
N ILE A 83 3.67 0.47 -4.11
CA ILE A 83 4.52 0.84 -2.96
C ILE A 83 5.84 0.08 -3.04
N ALA A 84 5.78 -1.23 -3.26
CA ALA A 84 6.96 -2.08 -3.42
C ALA A 84 7.84 -1.63 -4.61
N TYR A 85 7.21 -1.24 -5.73
CA TYR A 85 7.92 -0.72 -6.90
C TYR A 85 8.69 0.58 -6.60
N ILE A 86 8.04 1.55 -5.96
CA ILE A 86 8.68 2.84 -5.62
C ILE A 86 9.82 2.62 -4.61
N LEU A 87 9.59 1.81 -3.56
CA LEU A 87 10.62 1.45 -2.58
C LEU A 87 11.83 0.78 -3.25
N TRP A 88 11.58 -0.14 -4.19
CA TRP A 88 12.64 -0.79 -4.95
C TRP A 88 13.44 0.20 -5.81
N GLY A 89 12.77 1.16 -6.44
CA GLY A 89 13.40 2.26 -7.17
C GLY A 89 14.33 3.08 -6.28
N TRP A 90 13.90 3.41 -5.07
CA TRP A 90 14.71 4.14 -4.10
C TRP A 90 15.94 3.33 -3.63
N ILE A 91 15.75 2.04 -3.32
CA ILE A 91 16.86 1.15 -2.94
C ILE A 91 17.90 1.09 -4.06
N LYS A 92 17.47 0.96 -5.33
CA LYS A 92 18.38 1.00 -6.48
C LYS A 92 19.12 2.33 -6.60
N ASN A 93 18.43 3.46 -6.41
CA ASN A 93 19.04 4.79 -6.49
C ASN A 93 20.06 5.05 -5.37
N MET A 94 19.81 4.51 -4.17
CA MET A 94 20.73 4.54 -3.03
C MET A 94 21.93 3.61 -3.22
N ALA A 95 21.72 2.46 -3.85
CA ALA A 95 22.76 1.45 -4.10
C ALA A 95 23.67 1.80 -5.29
N ARG A 96 23.25 2.71 -6.19
CA ARG A 96 24.06 3.13 -7.34
C ARG A 96 25.37 3.78 -6.87
N PRO A 97 26.54 3.35 -7.38
CA PRO A 97 27.82 3.91 -6.98
C PRO A 97 27.84 5.42 -7.22
N LEU A 98 28.47 6.15 -6.27
CA LEU A 98 28.72 7.58 -6.42
C LEU A 98 29.83 7.72 -7.47
N THR A 99 29.48 8.12 -8.68
CA THR A 99 30.46 8.63 -9.64
C THR A 99 30.94 9.95 -9.07
N LEU A 100 32.13 9.93 -8.48
CA LEU A 100 32.93 11.13 -8.32
C LEU A 100 33.34 11.50 -9.73
N ASP A 101 32.65 12.46 -10.35
CA ASP A 101 33.28 13.24 -11.40
C ASP A 101 34.40 14.01 -10.70
N GLU A 102 35.61 13.46 -10.79
CA GLU A 102 36.84 14.15 -10.43
C GLU A 102 37.08 15.21 -11.52
N GLU A 103 36.61 16.43 -11.29
CA GLU A 103 37.18 17.64 -11.89
C GLU A 103 38.33 18.17 -11.03
#